data_AF-A0A158KDU4-F1
#
_entry.id   AF-A0A158KDU4-F1
#
_cell.length_a   1.000
_cell.length_b   1.000
_cell.length_c   1.000
_cell.angle_alpha   90.00
_cell.angle_beta   90.00
_cell.angle_gamma   90.00
#
_symmetry.space_group_name_H-M   'P 1'
#
loop_
_entity.id
_entity.type
_entity.pdbx_description
1 polymer ?
#
loop_
_entity_poly.entity_id
_entity_poly.type
_entity_poly.pdbx_seq_one_letter_code
_entity_poly.pdbx_strand_id
1 'polypeptide(L)'
;MFSDSNISGETIKAYLETDYIVLDAASTTLKIGQTNPHLAALHGTYDTPCSAFLTACNPFSENCGAEANAARTAALAADLKRRGLVTIEAIGKHPSNG
;
A
#
# COMPACT_ATOMS: atom_id res chain seq x y z
N MET A 1 11.34 -7.85 15.34
CA MET A 1 11.19 -9.30 15.58
C MET A 1 9.69 -9.58 15.55
N PHE A 2 9.17 -10.13 14.45
CA PHE A 2 7.73 -10.32 14.19
C PHE A 2 7.25 -11.70 14.69
N SER A 3 7.57 -12.06 15.93
CA SER A 3 7.50 -13.45 16.41
C SER A 3 6.08 -14.04 16.54
N ASP A 4 5.02 -13.25 16.38
CA ASP A 4 3.62 -13.68 16.49
C ASP A 4 2.78 -13.37 15.23
N SER A 5 3.43 -13.15 14.07
CA SER A 5 2.69 -12.91 12.83
C SER A 5 2.26 -14.23 12.18
N ASN A 6 0.96 -14.35 11.86
CA ASN A 6 0.38 -15.46 11.08
C ASN A 6 0.76 -15.40 9.58
N ILE A 7 1.81 -14.65 9.26
CA ILE A 7 2.34 -14.39 7.92
C ILE A 7 3.71 -15.07 7.87
N SER A 8 3.99 -15.85 6.83
CA SER A 8 5.28 -16.53 6.69
C SER A 8 6.43 -15.51 6.64
N GLY A 9 7.59 -15.88 7.18
CA GLY A 9 8.76 -15.00 7.20
C GLY A 9 9.20 -14.54 5.80
N GLU A 10 8.96 -15.37 4.78
CA GLU A 10 9.22 -15.04 3.38
C GLU A 10 8.30 -13.93 2.88
N THR A 11 7.01 -13.98 3.20
CA THR A 11 6.06 -12.92 2.85
C THR A 11 6.37 -11.61 3.60
N ILE A 12 6.76 -11.69 4.88
CA ILE A 12 7.21 -10.51 5.63
C ILE A 12 8.43 -9.87 4.95
N LYS A 13 9.41 -10.69 4.56
CA LYS A 13 10.61 -10.21 3.90
C LYS A 13 10.28 -9.54 2.55
N ALA A 14 9.42 -10.17 1.75
CA ALA A 14 8.95 -9.60 0.50
C ALA A 14 8.29 -8.22 0.68
N TYR A 15 7.47 -8.07 1.72
CA TYR A 15 6.87 -6.78 2.04
C TYR A 15 7.89 -5.73 2.50
N LEU A 16 8.91 -6.12 3.27
CA LEU A 16 9.98 -5.22 3.72
C LEU A 16 10.88 -4.78 2.56
N GLU A 17 11.09 -5.65 1.57
CA GLU A 17 11.91 -5.38 0.37
C GLU A 17 11.15 -4.64 -0.72
N THR A 18 9.81 -4.59 -0.65
CA THR A 18 8.97 -3.85 -1.60
C THR A 18 9.07 -2.35 -1.35
N ASP A 19 9.37 -1.60 -2.40
CA ASP A 19 9.31 -0.14 -2.39
C ASP A 19 7.87 0.31 -2.69
N TYR A 20 7.24 0.97 -1.72
CA TYR A 20 5.87 1.48 -1.85
C TYR A 20 5.89 2.94 -2.29
N ILE A 21 5.76 3.18 -3.59
CA ILE A 21 5.89 4.51 -4.19
C ILE A 21 4.50 5.14 -4.25
N VAL A 22 4.26 6.18 -3.45
CA VAL A 22 3.06 7.02 -3.53
C VAL A 22 3.22 8.01 -4.67
N LEU A 23 2.37 7.91 -5.69
CA LEU A 23 2.35 8.79 -6.86
C LEU A 23 1.57 10.08 -6.57
N ASP A 24 2.03 10.82 -5.57
CA ASP A 24 1.59 12.19 -5.34
C ASP A 24 2.53 13.18 -6.08
N ALA A 25 2.42 14.48 -5.81
CA ALA A 25 3.15 15.55 -6.50
C ALA A 25 4.68 15.36 -6.51
N ALA A 26 5.25 14.68 -5.50
CA ALA A 26 6.68 14.44 -5.39
C ALA A 26 7.12 12.98 -5.62
N SER A 27 6.20 12.05 -5.91
CA SER A 27 6.49 10.60 -6.02
C SER A 27 7.38 10.07 -4.88
N THR A 28 6.78 9.74 -3.75
CA THR A 28 7.52 9.39 -2.53
C THR A 28 7.55 7.90 -2.28
N THR A 29 8.72 7.34 -2.02
CA THR A 29 8.88 5.94 -1.59
C THR A 29 8.70 5.80 -0.07
N LEU A 30 7.77 4.96 0.34
CA LEU A 30 7.56 4.50 1.71
C LEU A 30 8.24 3.14 1.89
N LYS A 31 8.89 2.95 3.04
CA LYS A 31 9.45 1.66 3.47
C LYS A 31 8.82 1.24 4.79
N ILE A 32 8.48 -0.04 4.93
CA ILE A 32 7.87 -0.56 6.16
C ILE A 32 8.87 -0.45 7.31
N GLY A 33 8.38 0.06 8.46
CA GLY A 33 9.19 0.26 9.66
C GLY A 33 10.06 1.52 9.65
N GLN A 34 9.98 2.35 8.61
CA GLN A 34 10.69 3.62 8.54
C GLN A 34 9.72 4.80 8.53
N THR A 35 9.97 5.78 9.41
CA THR A 35 9.20 7.03 9.44
C THR A 35 9.49 7.83 8.17
N ASN A 36 8.44 8.28 7.48
CA ASN A 36 8.56 9.10 6.28
C ASN A 36 8.01 10.52 6.53
N PRO A 37 8.84 11.57 6.45
CA PRO A 37 8.40 12.95 6.70
C PRO A 37 7.41 13.47 5.65
N HIS A 38 7.45 12.96 4.42
CA HIS A 38 6.50 13.33 3.39
C HIS A 38 5.12 12.69 3.63
N LEU A 39 5.08 11.46 4.17
CA LEU A 39 3.81 10.87 4.63
C LEU A 39 3.19 11.68 5.77
N ALA A 40 4.02 12.16 6.72
CA ALA A 40 3.55 13.03 7.79
C ALA A 40 3.03 14.38 7.26
N ALA A 41 3.66 14.94 6.22
CA ALA A 41 3.17 16.15 5.54
C ALA A 41 1.84 15.89 4.81
N LEU A 42 1.67 14.72 4.18
CA LEU A 42 0.41 14.31 3.59
C LEU A 42 -0.69 14.20 4.65
N HIS A 43 -0.40 13.60 5.80
CA HIS A 43 -1.33 13.54 6.94
C HIS A 43 -1.76 14.93 7.41
N GLY A 44 -0.82 15.88 7.51
CA GLY A 44 -1.14 17.27 7.84
C GLY A 44 -1.94 17.98 6.75
N THR A 45 -1.71 17.67 5.47
CA THR A 45 -2.44 18.26 4.33
C THR A 45 -3.90 17.81 4.30
N TYR A 46 -4.16 16.55 4.65
CA TYR A 46 -5.50 15.96 4.65
C TYR A 46 -6.16 15.95 6.04
N ASP A 47 -5.54 16.59 7.04
CA ASP A 47 -5.98 16.61 8.45
C ASP A 47 -6.37 15.21 8.99
N THR A 48 -5.62 14.17 8.57
CA THR A 48 -5.91 12.79 8.95
C THR A 48 -4.81 12.24 9.86
N PRO A 49 -5.17 11.64 11.01
CA PRO A 49 -4.19 11.03 11.91
C PRO A 49 -3.65 9.70 11.39
N CYS A 50 -4.29 9.09 10.39
CA CYS A 50 -3.88 7.80 9.83
C CYS A 50 -4.23 7.66 8.35
N SER A 51 -3.48 6.79 7.67
CA SER A 51 -3.74 6.36 6.29
C SER A 51 -3.36 4.90 6.13
N ALA A 52 -4.03 4.21 5.21
CA ALA A 52 -3.67 2.83 4.84
C ALA A 52 -3.14 2.80 3.41
N PHE A 53 -2.03 2.08 3.20
CA PHE A 53 -1.51 1.78 1.86
C PHE A 53 -2.00 0.38 1.46
N LEU A 54 -2.61 0.27 0.28
CA LEU A 54 -3.19 -0.97 -0.23
C LEU A 54 -2.48 -1.35 -1.53
N THR A 55 -1.73 -2.46 -1.53
CA THR A 55 -0.93 -2.94 -2.68
C THR A 55 -1.69 -3.92 -3.56
N ALA A 56 -2.64 -4.65 -2.99
CA ALA A 56 -3.50 -5.60 -3.67
C ALA A 56 -4.73 -5.89 -2.83
N CYS A 57 -5.88 -6.10 -3.47
CA CYS A 57 -7.06 -6.73 -2.88
C CYS A 57 -7.01 -8.26 -3.06
N ASN A 58 -5.83 -8.84 -2.82
CA ASN A 58 -5.61 -10.28 -2.86
C ASN A 58 -5.66 -10.82 -1.42
N PRO A 59 -6.71 -11.57 -1.03
CA PRO A 59 -6.74 -12.20 0.27
C PRO A 59 -5.51 -13.10 0.43
N PHE A 60 -4.85 -13.02 1.60
CA PHE A 60 -3.68 -13.85 1.97
C PHE A 60 -2.46 -13.76 1.03
N SER A 61 -2.31 -12.69 0.24
CA SER A 61 -1.27 -12.62 -0.82
C SER A 61 -1.36 -13.71 -1.87
N GLU A 62 -2.51 -14.37 -2.00
CA GLU A 62 -2.69 -15.37 -3.05
C GLU A 62 -2.78 -14.67 -4.41
N ASN A 63 -2.12 -15.24 -5.42
CA ASN A 63 -2.15 -14.68 -6.77
C ASN A 63 -3.55 -14.87 -7.38
N CYS A 64 -4.41 -13.86 -7.23
CA CYS A 64 -5.75 -13.86 -7.82
C CYS A 64 -5.75 -13.46 -9.31
N GLY A 65 -4.57 -13.25 -9.92
CA GLY A 65 -4.44 -12.72 -11.28
C GLY A 65 -4.48 -11.19 -11.30
N ALA A 66 -3.63 -10.58 -12.13
CA ALA A 66 -3.48 -9.12 -12.20
C ALA A 66 -4.80 -8.40 -12.55
N GLU A 67 -5.59 -8.98 -13.45
CA GLU A 67 -6.86 -8.39 -13.90
C GLU A 67 -7.93 -8.39 -12.80
N ALA A 68 -8.10 -9.52 -12.10
CA ALA A 68 -9.07 -9.61 -11.02
C ALA A 68 -8.68 -8.73 -9.82
N ASN A 69 -7.38 -8.64 -9.52
CA ASN A 69 -6.87 -7.72 -8.49
C ASN A 69 -7.14 -6.26 -8.89
N ALA A 70 -6.86 -5.88 -10.14
CA ALA A 70 -7.12 -4.54 -10.64
C ALA A 70 -8.62 -4.18 -10.56
N ALA A 71 -9.51 -5.10 -10.96
CA ALA A 71 -10.96 -4.91 -10.87
C ALA A 71 -11.43 -4.70 -9.41
N ARG A 72 -10.89 -5.49 -8.47
CA ARG A 72 -11.21 -5.35 -7.03
C ARG A 72 -10.68 -4.06 -6.44
N THR A 73 -9.45 -3.67 -6.78
CA THR A 73 -8.87 -2.39 -6.35
C THR A 73 -9.67 -1.21 -6.90
N ALA A 74 -10.10 -1.26 -8.17
CA ALA A 74 -10.94 -0.24 -8.77
C ALA A 74 -12.32 -0.16 -8.09
N ALA A 75 -12.95 -1.30 -7.78
CA ALA A 75 -14.20 -1.35 -7.05
C ALA A 75 -14.07 -0.77 -5.62
N LEU A 76 -12.95 -1.07 -4.93
CA LEU A 76 -12.66 -0.51 -3.62
C LEU A 76 -12.44 1.01 -3.70
N ALA A 77 -11.67 1.50 -4.67
CA ALA A 77 -11.45 2.93 -4.88
C ALA A 77 -12.78 3.67 -5.14
N ALA A 78 -13.68 3.07 -5.94
CA ALA A 78 -15.01 3.62 -6.16
C ALA A 78 -15.83 3.68 -4.86
N ASP A 79 -15.76 2.65 -4.01
CA ASP A 79 -16.46 2.65 -2.71
C ASP A 79 -15.91 3.73 -1.75
N LEU A 80 -14.58 3.86 -1.66
CA LEU A 80 -13.92 4.89 -0.85
C LEU A 80 -14.31 6.29 -1.32
N LYS A 81 -14.33 6.52 -2.64
CA LYS A 81 -14.77 7.79 -3.22
C LYS A 81 -16.23 8.10 -2.89
N ARG A 82 -17.13 7.10 -2.94
CA ARG A 82 -18.54 7.27 -2.53
C ARG A 82 -18.69 7.63 -1.05
N ARG A 83 -17.77 7.19 -0.20
CA ARG A 83 -17.71 7.55 1.23
C ARG A 83 -17.08 8.92 1.50
N GLY A 84 -16.61 9.62 0.46
CA GLY A 84 -15.93 10.91 0.60
C GLY A 84 -14.49 10.81 1.11
N LEU A 85 -13.87 9.63 1.03
CA LEU A 85 -12.49 9.42 1.43
C LEU A 85 -11.53 9.82 0.29
N VAL A 86 -10.39 10.37 0.67
CA VAL A 86 -9.32 10.70 -0.27
C VAL A 86 -8.54 9.44 -0.62
N THR A 87 -8.35 9.21 -1.92
CA THR A 87 -7.53 8.12 -2.46
C THR A 87 -6.36 8.71 -3.23
N ILE A 88 -5.15 8.26 -2.92
CA ILE A 88 -3.92 8.65 -3.63
C ILE A 88 -3.41 7.43 -4.39
N GLU A 89 -3.02 7.62 -5.66
CA GLU A 89 -2.44 6.54 -6.45
C GLU A 89 -1.07 6.14 -5.92
N ALA A 90 -0.77 4.85 -5.98
CA ALA A 90 0.51 4.33 -5.52
C ALA A 90 0.88 3.01 -6.19
N ILE A 91 2.17 2.69 -6.21
CA ILE A 91 2.74 1.49 -6.83
C ILE A 91 3.61 0.75 -5.79
N GLY A 92 3.36 -0.55 -5.62
CA GLY A 92 4.30 -1.44 -4.93
C GLY A 92 5.28 -2.03 -5.93
N LYS A 93 6.55 -1.64 -5.87
CA LYS A 93 7.62 -2.19 -6.71
C LYS A 93 8.49 -3.13 -5.89
N HIS A 94 8.34 -4.43 -6.12
CA HIS A 94 9.23 -5.42 -5.51
C HIS A 94 10.48 -5.63 -6.40
N PRO A 95 11.70 -5.63 -5.84
CA PRO A 95 12.94 -5.83 -6.61
C PRO A 95 13.08 -7.21 -7.29
N SER A 96 12.18 -8.16 -7.03
CA SER A 96 12.25 -9.54 -7.52
C SER A 96 11.18 -9.86 -8.56
N ASN A 97 10.29 -8.92 -8.86
CA ASN A 97 9.19 -9.10 -9.81
C ASN A 97 9.29 -8.07 -10.95
N GLY A 98 10.51 -7.89 -11.46
CA GLY A 98 10.78 -7.13 -12.68
C GLY A 98 10.40 -7.90 -13.93
#